data_AF-A0AAW0GT81-F1
#
_entry.id   AF-A0AAW0GT81-F1
#
_cell.length_a   1.000
_cell.length_b   1.000
_cell.length_c   1.000
_cell.angle_alpha   90.00
_cell.angle_beta   90.00
_cell.angle_gamma   90.00
#
_symmetry.space_group_name_H-M   'P 1'
#
loop_
_entity.id
_entity.type
_entity.pdbx_description
1 polymer ?
#
loop_
_entity_poly.entity_id
_entity_poly.type
_entity_poly.pdbx_seq_one_letter_code
_entity_poly.pdbx_strand_id
1 'polypeptide(L)'
;MIYWWFQGLIFTGVWVIGHECGHGAFSSSNIVCNVVGFITHTLLWTPYFSWKISHHRHHMSHASMERDEVYVPKTRSDLGIPNLPNNEIDWDEYFGDTPIYTLYMLCRQQLLAFPAYLVMNVSGQKNYPKWTNHFDPNSILFIKGQRKQVMASNAGLMFMAYLVMLACTRWHWSEVVKYYGIPWLLVTHWFIMITYLHHTDPILPHYREKEWSYPRGAAATVDRNFLGWQGRFFLHDVAHYHVIHHFFPKMPFYHGAEATDYLKAFIGEHYNFSEKPIFRALWESYNKCQFVEDEGAILFYRGKDGKAERRSAKLLST
;
A
#
# COMPACT_ATOMS: atom_id res chain seq x y z
N MET A 1 7.64 -24.14 -7.61
CA MET A 1 7.78 -22.77 -8.13
C MET A 1 6.59 -22.33 -8.95
N ILE A 2 6.27 -22.99 -10.07
CA ILE A 2 5.10 -22.63 -10.91
C ILE A 2 3.78 -22.63 -10.11
N TYR A 3 3.52 -23.70 -9.33
CA TYR A 3 2.34 -23.77 -8.47
C TYR A 3 2.24 -22.57 -7.52
N TRP A 4 3.31 -22.26 -6.78
CA TRP A 4 3.29 -21.15 -5.81
C TRP A 4 3.11 -19.79 -6.47
N TRP A 5 3.69 -19.57 -7.64
CA TRP A 5 3.50 -18.33 -8.40
C TRP A 5 2.01 -18.07 -8.67
N PHE A 6 1.34 -19.03 -9.34
CA PHE A 6 -0.07 -18.87 -9.69
C PHE A 6 -0.98 -18.91 -8.46
N GLN A 7 -0.71 -19.79 -7.49
CA GLN A 7 -1.50 -19.86 -6.27
C GLN A 7 -1.39 -18.57 -5.44
N GLY A 8 -0.21 -17.95 -5.41
CA GLY A 8 -0.01 -16.64 -4.77
C GLY A 8 -0.81 -15.53 -5.46
N LEU A 9 -0.85 -15.51 -6.79
CA LEU A 9 -1.69 -14.58 -7.54
C LEU A 9 -3.18 -14.82 -7.30
N ILE A 10 -3.63 -16.08 -7.29
CA ILE A 10 -5.03 -16.44 -6.99
C ILE A 10 -5.42 -16.00 -5.58
N PHE A 11 -4.60 -16.29 -4.57
CA PHE A 11 -4.86 -15.83 -3.21
C PHE A 11 -4.88 -14.31 -3.11
N THR A 12 -4.02 -13.62 -3.87
CA THR A 12 -4.04 -12.16 -3.93
C THR A 12 -5.32 -11.67 -4.59
N GLY A 13 -5.82 -12.32 -5.64
CA GLY A 13 -7.15 -12.04 -6.21
C GLY A 13 -8.28 -12.16 -5.19
N VAL A 14 -8.29 -13.24 -4.40
CA VAL A 14 -9.24 -13.42 -3.30
C VAL A 14 -9.10 -12.29 -2.26
N TRP A 15 -7.87 -11.87 -1.96
CA TRP A 15 -7.62 -10.74 -1.08
C TRP A 15 -8.18 -9.43 -1.66
N VAL A 16 -8.02 -9.20 -2.96
CA VAL A 16 -8.56 -8.05 -3.70
C VAL A 16 -10.09 -8.03 -3.62
N ILE A 17 -10.78 -9.17 -3.72
CA ILE A 17 -12.24 -9.22 -3.51
C ILE A 17 -12.62 -8.71 -2.11
N GLY A 18 -11.86 -9.09 -1.08
CA GLY A 18 -12.07 -8.55 0.27
C GLY A 18 -11.79 -7.05 0.37
N HIS A 19 -10.81 -6.54 -0.38
CA HIS A 19 -10.54 -5.10 -0.53
C HIS A 19 -11.73 -4.37 -1.17
N GLU A 20 -12.27 -4.88 -2.28
CA GLU A 20 -13.45 -4.30 -2.95
C GLU A 20 -14.70 -4.31 -2.05
N CYS A 21 -14.86 -5.35 -1.24
CA CYS A 21 -15.87 -5.40 -0.19
C CYS A 21 -15.66 -4.33 0.89
N GLY A 22 -14.40 -4.03 1.23
CA GLY A 22 -14.00 -2.96 2.13
C GLY A 22 -14.56 -1.61 1.69
N HIS A 23 -14.49 -1.33 0.39
CA HIS A 23 -15.03 -0.13 -0.23
C HIS A 23 -16.54 -0.17 -0.45
N GLY A 24 -17.14 -1.36 -0.49
CA GLY A 24 -18.53 -1.55 -0.89
C GLY A 24 -18.72 -1.57 -2.41
N ALA A 25 -17.64 -1.79 -3.17
CA ALA A 25 -17.64 -1.87 -4.63
C ALA A 25 -18.11 -3.25 -5.13
N PHE A 26 -17.97 -4.29 -4.32
CA PHE A 26 -18.32 -5.66 -4.70
C PHE A 26 -19.84 -5.90 -4.83
N SER A 27 -20.66 -5.22 -4.02
CA SER A 27 -22.11 -5.36 -4.01
C SER A 27 -22.77 -4.10 -3.47
N SER A 28 -23.97 -3.77 -3.96
CA SER A 28 -24.81 -2.71 -3.42
C SER A 28 -25.26 -2.97 -1.97
N SER A 29 -25.21 -4.23 -1.51
CA SER A 29 -25.49 -4.60 -0.12
C SER A 29 -24.23 -4.56 0.73
N ASN A 30 -24.18 -3.59 1.65
CA ASN A 30 -23.11 -3.49 2.65
C ASN A 30 -22.99 -4.75 3.54
N ILE A 31 -24.09 -5.46 3.76
CA ILE A 31 -24.07 -6.72 4.53
C ILE A 31 -23.31 -7.79 3.74
N VAL A 32 -23.62 -7.94 2.45
CA VAL A 32 -22.92 -8.90 1.58
C VAL A 32 -21.43 -8.57 1.52
N CYS A 33 -21.09 -7.30 1.27
CA CYS A 33 -19.70 -6.85 1.30
C CYS A 33 -19.02 -7.17 2.64
N ASN A 34 -19.65 -6.86 3.77
CA ASN A 34 -19.04 -7.15 5.07
C ASN A 34 -18.88 -8.64 5.34
N VAL A 35 -19.81 -9.51 4.92
CA VAL A 35 -19.69 -10.96 5.10
C VAL A 35 -18.60 -11.53 4.19
N VAL A 36 -18.62 -11.22 2.89
CA VAL A 36 -17.63 -11.73 1.92
C VAL A 36 -16.24 -11.20 2.25
N GLY A 37 -16.12 -9.91 2.55
CA GLY A 37 -14.87 -9.30 2.97
C GLY A 37 -14.33 -9.91 4.25
N PHE A 38 -15.18 -10.10 5.27
CA PHE A 38 -14.77 -10.75 6.51
C PHE A 38 -14.24 -12.16 6.27
N ILE A 39 -14.92 -12.98 5.47
CA ILE A 39 -14.49 -14.36 5.18
C ILE A 39 -13.17 -14.38 4.41
N THR A 40 -13.08 -13.63 3.31
CA THR A 40 -11.91 -13.63 2.42
C THR A 40 -10.65 -13.07 3.10
N HIS A 41 -10.77 -11.97 3.84
CA HIS A 41 -9.64 -11.41 4.58
C HIS A 41 -9.26 -12.25 5.80
N THR A 42 -10.23 -12.84 6.52
CA THR A 42 -9.92 -13.78 7.62
C THR A 42 -9.13 -15.00 7.11
N LEU A 43 -9.55 -15.56 5.96
CA LEU A 43 -8.85 -16.65 5.28
C LEU A 43 -7.41 -16.29 4.89
N LEU A 44 -7.07 -15.01 4.78
CA LEU A 44 -5.75 -14.52 4.37
C LEU A 44 -5.08 -13.69 5.48
N TRP A 45 -5.45 -13.94 6.73
CA TRP A 45 -4.87 -13.35 7.93
C TRP A 45 -4.89 -11.81 8.00
N THR A 46 -5.86 -11.19 7.33
CA THR A 46 -6.10 -9.75 7.38
C THR A 46 -7.28 -9.46 8.31
N PRO A 47 -7.14 -8.60 9.35
CA PRO A 47 -8.26 -8.24 10.23
C PRO A 47 -9.23 -7.33 9.48
N TYR A 48 -10.20 -7.92 8.77
CA TYR A 48 -11.04 -7.25 7.76
C TYR A 48 -11.55 -5.87 8.17
N PHE A 49 -12.26 -5.77 9.31
CA PHE A 49 -12.87 -4.48 9.68
C PHE A 49 -11.83 -3.46 10.14
N SER A 50 -10.81 -3.91 10.87
CA SER A 50 -9.72 -3.04 11.31
C SER A 50 -8.99 -2.44 10.10
N TRP A 51 -8.61 -3.29 9.15
CA TRP A 51 -7.93 -2.88 7.93
C TRP A 51 -8.85 -2.06 7.02
N LYS A 52 -10.14 -2.42 6.87
CA LYS A 52 -11.13 -1.61 6.14
C LYS A 52 -11.20 -0.17 6.65
N ILE A 53 -11.14 0.03 7.98
CA ILE A 53 -11.23 1.37 8.58
C ILE A 53 -9.97 2.19 8.29
N SER A 54 -8.78 1.64 8.51
CA SER A 54 -7.53 2.36 8.24
C SER A 54 -7.30 2.57 6.74
N HIS A 55 -7.66 1.59 5.90
CA HIS A 55 -7.62 1.70 4.45
C HIS A 55 -8.58 2.78 3.92
N HIS A 56 -9.79 2.88 4.47
CA HIS A 56 -10.71 3.96 4.12
C HIS A 56 -10.11 5.34 4.45
N ARG A 57 -9.41 5.47 5.58
CA ARG A 57 -8.70 6.71 5.93
C ARG A 57 -7.59 7.02 4.95
N HIS A 58 -6.76 6.04 4.58
CA HIS A 58 -5.76 6.18 3.52
C HIS A 58 -6.38 6.75 2.23
N HIS A 59 -7.49 6.19 1.73
CA HIS A 59 -8.16 6.74 0.55
C HIS A 59 -8.67 8.17 0.73
N MET A 60 -9.09 8.55 1.94
CA MET A 60 -9.54 9.92 2.23
C MET A 60 -8.40 10.92 2.34
N SER A 61 -7.15 10.47 2.55
CA SER A 61 -6.01 11.34 2.85
C SER A 61 -4.74 11.02 2.07
N HIS A 62 -4.82 10.17 1.03
CA HIS A 62 -3.68 9.71 0.24
C HIS A 62 -2.77 10.89 -0.17
N ALA A 63 -1.46 10.71 0.00
CA ALA A 63 -0.40 11.69 -0.25
C ALA A 63 -0.43 12.95 0.65
N SER A 64 -1.22 13.00 1.72
CA SER A 64 -1.11 14.01 2.78
C SER A 64 -0.02 13.61 3.77
N MET A 65 0.94 14.51 4.00
CA MET A 65 2.01 14.26 4.99
C MET A 65 1.47 14.09 6.42
N GLU A 66 0.34 14.72 6.75
CA GLU A 66 -0.20 14.81 8.11
C GLU A 66 -1.36 13.84 8.38
N ARG A 67 -1.99 13.32 7.33
CA ARG A 67 -3.23 12.53 7.47
C ARG A 67 -3.23 11.18 6.77
N ASP A 68 -2.31 10.90 5.86
CA ASP A 68 -2.24 9.58 5.21
C ASP A 68 -1.89 8.49 6.24
N GLU A 69 -2.46 7.30 6.09
CA GLU A 69 -2.26 6.17 7.00
C GLU A 69 -1.18 5.19 6.51
N VAL A 70 -0.74 5.33 5.25
CA VAL A 70 0.19 4.39 4.62
C VAL A 70 1.14 5.16 3.69
N TYR A 71 2.41 4.72 3.60
CA TYR A 71 3.43 5.28 2.69
C TYR A 71 3.77 6.76 2.91
N VAL A 72 3.57 7.28 4.13
CA VAL A 72 4.05 8.62 4.50
C VAL A 72 5.59 8.63 4.41
N PRO A 73 6.20 9.45 3.55
CA PRO A 73 7.64 9.46 3.39
C PRO A 73 8.32 9.98 4.64
N LYS A 74 9.53 9.47 4.90
CA LYS A 74 10.42 10.07 5.89
C LYS A 74 10.89 11.42 5.39
N THR A 75 10.98 12.41 6.26
CA THR A 75 11.62 13.68 5.97
C THR A 75 13.14 13.57 6.11
N ARG A 76 13.85 14.62 5.69
CA ARG A 76 15.29 14.78 5.89
C ARG A 76 15.68 14.64 7.37
N SER A 77 15.00 15.38 8.25
CA SER A 77 15.26 15.34 9.70
C SER A 77 14.97 13.97 10.34
N ASP A 78 13.98 13.23 9.83
CA ASP A 78 13.67 11.88 10.31
C ASP A 78 14.81 10.86 10.08
N LEU A 79 15.68 11.14 9.11
CA LEU A 79 16.86 10.34 8.81
C LEU A 79 18.14 10.92 9.42
N GLY A 80 18.06 12.03 10.17
CA GLY A 80 19.22 12.70 10.73
C GLY A 80 20.15 13.30 9.66
N ILE A 81 19.62 13.58 8.46
CA ILE A 81 20.40 14.18 7.37
C ILE A 81 20.44 15.71 7.62
N PRO A 82 21.63 16.36 7.60
CA PRO A 82 21.72 17.80 7.84
C PRO A 82 21.12 18.61 6.69
N ASN A 83 20.67 19.83 6.99
CA ASN A 83 20.20 20.79 5.99
C ASN A 83 21.38 21.57 5.38
N LEU A 84 22.22 20.87 4.62
CA LEU A 84 23.38 21.41 3.91
C LEU A 84 23.19 21.33 2.39
N PRO A 85 23.93 22.13 1.61
CA PRO A 85 24.01 21.96 0.16
C PRO A 85 24.32 20.51 -0.23
N ASN A 86 23.67 20.01 -1.28
CA ASN A 86 23.73 18.59 -1.66
C ASN A 86 25.14 18.06 -1.96
N ASN A 87 26.06 18.95 -2.35
CA ASN A 87 27.47 18.64 -2.64
C ASN A 87 28.35 18.55 -1.39
N GLU A 88 27.84 18.96 -0.22
CA GLU A 88 28.54 18.91 1.07
C GLU A 88 28.13 17.69 1.91
N ILE A 89 27.12 16.94 1.46
CA ILE A 89 26.63 15.74 2.16
C ILE A 89 27.30 14.51 1.54
N ASP A 90 27.94 13.70 2.39
CA ASP A 90 28.37 12.36 2.02
C ASP A 90 27.17 11.41 2.03
N TRP A 91 26.58 11.21 0.85
CA TRP A 91 25.40 10.37 0.69
C TRP A 91 25.65 8.89 0.93
N ASP A 92 26.91 8.44 0.80
CA ASP A 92 27.26 7.04 1.05
C ASP A 92 27.19 6.70 2.54
N GLU A 93 27.37 7.68 3.44
CA GLU A 93 27.16 7.50 4.89
C GLU A 93 25.71 7.12 5.20
N TYR A 94 24.75 7.69 4.47
CA TYR A 94 23.32 7.48 4.71
C TYR A 94 22.73 6.33 3.93
N PHE A 95 23.16 6.12 2.68
CA PHE A 95 22.52 5.22 1.74
C PHE A 95 23.47 4.32 0.94
N GLY A 96 24.76 4.31 1.30
CA GLY A 96 25.82 3.50 0.70
C GLY A 96 25.65 2.02 0.98
N ASP A 97 24.63 1.42 0.38
CA ASP A 97 24.29 0.01 0.53
C ASP A 97 24.75 -0.81 -0.67
N THR A 98 25.24 -2.02 -0.41
CA THR A 98 25.50 -2.99 -1.48
C THR A 98 24.19 -3.45 -2.16
N PRO A 99 24.23 -3.85 -3.45
CA PRO A 99 23.04 -4.39 -4.12
C PRO A 99 22.42 -5.60 -3.40
N ILE A 100 23.24 -6.45 -2.77
CA ILE A 100 22.74 -7.62 -2.05
C ILE A 100 22.02 -7.24 -0.75
N TYR A 101 22.51 -6.24 -0.02
CA TYR A 101 21.81 -5.72 1.15
C TYR A 101 20.51 -5.00 0.75
N THR A 102 20.54 -4.22 -0.33
CA THR A 102 19.33 -3.59 -0.91
C THR A 102 18.28 -4.66 -1.27
N LEU A 103 18.69 -5.75 -1.91
CA LEU A 103 17.82 -6.87 -2.23
C LEU A 103 17.25 -7.55 -0.97
N TYR A 104 18.08 -7.77 0.05
CA TYR A 104 17.63 -8.32 1.33
C TYR A 104 16.57 -7.43 1.99
N MET A 105 16.79 -6.12 2.02
CA MET A 105 15.87 -5.15 2.60
C MET A 105 14.55 -5.07 1.82
N LEU A 106 14.63 -5.15 0.49
CA LEU A 106 13.47 -5.28 -0.39
C LEU A 106 12.68 -6.55 -0.10
N CYS A 107 13.32 -7.72 -0.07
CA CYS A 107 12.66 -8.98 0.29
C CYS A 107 12.00 -8.89 1.68
N ARG A 108 12.68 -8.28 2.65
CA ARG A 108 12.14 -8.04 3.99
C ARG A 108 10.89 -7.16 3.94
N GLN A 109 10.91 -6.06 3.19
CA GLN A 109 9.74 -5.18 3.00
C GLN A 109 8.59 -5.97 2.36
N GLN A 110 8.86 -6.65 1.25
CA GLN A 110 7.85 -7.39 0.49
C GLN A 110 7.18 -8.50 1.31
N LEU A 111 7.89 -9.12 2.26
CA LEU A 111 7.36 -10.25 3.03
C LEU A 111 6.82 -9.84 4.41
N LEU A 112 7.34 -8.78 5.02
CA LEU A 112 7.06 -8.45 6.43
C LEU A 112 6.41 -7.08 6.62
N ALA A 113 6.38 -6.20 5.62
CA ALA A 113 5.84 -4.84 5.82
C ALA A 113 4.35 -4.85 6.20
N PHE A 114 3.54 -5.71 5.58
CA PHE A 114 2.11 -5.76 5.90
C PHE A 114 1.82 -6.29 7.32
N PRO A 115 2.39 -7.44 7.76
CA PRO A 115 2.30 -7.84 9.16
C PRO A 115 2.82 -6.77 10.13
N ALA A 116 3.95 -6.13 9.81
CA ALA A 116 4.49 -5.06 10.65
C ALA A 116 3.58 -3.83 10.72
N TYR A 117 2.90 -3.49 9.62
CA TYR A 117 1.89 -2.43 9.59
C TYR A 117 0.69 -2.79 10.49
N LEU A 118 0.21 -4.04 10.43
CA LEU A 118 -0.90 -4.48 11.26
C LEU A 118 -0.55 -4.46 12.76
N VAL A 119 0.66 -4.90 13.14
CA VAL A 119 1.07 -5.06 14.54
C VAL A 119 1.66 -3.79 15.14
N MET A 120 2.28 -2.91 14.35
CA MET A 120 3.05 -1.75 14.85
C MET A 120 2.85 -0.46 14.04
N ASN A 121 1.99 -0.46 13.03
CA ASN A 121 1.71 0.72 12.19
C ASN A 121 2.98 1.35 11.56
N VAL A 122 3.96 0.53 11.16
CA VAL A 122 5.31 0.98 10.74
C VAL A 122 5.36 1.95 9.54
N SER A 123 4.27 2.03 8.77
CA SER A 123 4.16 2.91 7.59
C SER A 123 3.11 4.03 7.74
N GLY A 124 2.51 4.18 8.93
CA GLY A 124 1.49 5.19 9.18
C GLY A 124 2.03 6.46 9.83
N GLN A 125 1.12 7.27 10.37
CA GLN A 125 1.43 8.57 10.95
C GLN A 125 2.41 8.48 12.13
N LYS A 126 3.41 9.37 12.13
CA LYS A 126 4.48 9.40 13.15
C LYS A 126 4.04 9.95 14.49
N ASN A 127 3.00 10.77 14.50
CA ASN A 127 2.42 11.32 15.72
C ASN A 127 1.57 10.29 16.47
N TYR A 128 1.37 9.08 15.92
CA TYR A 128 0.65 8.03 16.61
C TYR A 128 1.47 7.46 17.77
N PRO A 129 0.82 7.10 18.90
CA PRO A 129 1.51 6.48 20.02
C PRO A 129 2.26 5.22 19.59
N LYS A 130 3.41 4.97 20.24
CA LYS A 130 4.12 3.70 20.09
C LYS A 130 3.16 2.54 20.37
N TRP A 131 3.30 1.44 19.61
CA TRP A 131 2.43 0.25 19.69
C TRP A 131 1.02 0.42 19.13
N THR A 132 0.75 1.50 18.39
CA THR A 132 -0.46 1.60 17.56
C THR A 132 -0.56 0.39 16.64
N ASN A 133 -1.70 -0.28 16.66
CA ASN A 133 -1.91 -1.54 15.93
C ASN A 133 -3.38 -1.72 15.55
N HIS A 134 -3.63 -2.69 14.67
CA HIS A 134 -4.94 -2.97 14.09
C HIS A 134 -5.78 -3.97 14.93
N PHE A 135 -5.23 -4.48 16.03
CA PHE A 135 -5.86 -5.52 16.84
C PHE A 135 -6.43 -4.98 18.15
N ASP A 136 -5.89 -3.88 18.69
CA ASP A 136 -6.43 -3.22 19.88
C ASP A 136 -7.68 -2.39 19.53
N PRO A 137 -8.88 -2.72 20.04
CA PRO A 137 -10.08 -1.92 19.83
C PRO A 137 -9.97 -0.49 20.39
N ASN A 138 -9.02 -0.22 21.29
CA ASN A 138 -8.77 1.12 21.83
C ASN A 138 -7.66 1.88 21.09
N SER A 139 -7.08 1.29 20.04
CA SER A 139 -6.09 1.94 19.19
C SER A 139 -6.60 3.28 18.65
N ILE A 140 -5.69 4.24 18.47
CA ILE A 140 -5.98 5.56 17.88
C ILE A 140 -6.56 5.46 16.45
N LEU A 141 -6.35 4.31 15.80
CA LEU A 141 -6.93 3.95 14.52
C LEU A 141 -8.47 3.83 14.55
N PHE A 142 -9.11 3.75 15.71
CA PHE A 142 -10.53 3.43 15.80
C PHE A 142 -11.31 4.38 16.73
N ILE A 143 -12.50 4.78 16.30
CA ILE A 143 -13.46 5.48 17.17
C ILE A 143 -14.27 4.48 18.00
N LYS A 144 -14.90 4.95 19.10
CA LYS A 144 -15.68 4.10 20.02
C LYS A 144 -16.73 3.23 19.32
N GLY A 145 -17.37 3.74 18.27
CA GLY A 145 -18.39 3.00 17.50
C GLY A 145 -17.84 1.81 16.71
N GLN A 146 -16.54 1.79 16.40
CA GLN A 146 -15.90 0.78 15.53
C GLN A 146 -15.31 -0.40 16.32
N ARG A 147 -15.21 -0.29 17.65
CA ARG A 147 -14.49 -1.27 18.50
C ARG A 147 -15.02 -2.69 18.39
N LYS A 148 -16.34 -2.85 18.29
CA LYS A 148 -16.97 -4.17 18.11
C LYS A 148 -16.57 -4.83 16.80
N GLN A 149 -16.31 -4.05 15.75
CA GLN A 149 -15.88 -4.55 14.45
C GLN A 149 -14.41 -5.02 14.51
N VAL A 150 -13.56 -4.31 15.26
CA VAL A 150 -12.19 -4.75 15.55
C VAL A 150 -12.20 -6.08 16.30
N MET A 151 -13.02 -6.20 17.35
CA MET A 151 -13.19 -7.45 18.10
C MET A 151 -13.67 -8.60 17.20
N ALA A 152 -14.60 -8.34 16.28
CA ALA A 152 -15.06 -9.34 15.31
C ALA A 152 -13.93 -9.82 14.40
N SER A 153 -13.08 -8.90 13.91
CA SER A 153 -11.88 -9.24 13.12
C SER A 153 -10.93 -10.14 13.91
N ASN A 154 -10.66 -9.81 15.17
CA ASN A 154 -9.82 -10.62 16.05
C ASN A 154 -10.41 -12.02 16.26
N ALA A 155 -11.72 -12.12 16.47
CA ALA A 155 -12.41 -13.40 16.60
C ALA A 155 -12.29 -14.25 15.32
N GLY A 156 -12.43 -13.63 14.15
CA GLY A 156 -12.19 -14.28 12.86
C GLY A 156 -10.78 -14.85 12.75
N LEU A 157 -9.76 -14.06 13.10
CA LEU A 157 -8.37 -14.51 13.04
C LEU A 157 -8.05 -15.62 14.04
N MET A 158 -8.60 -15.57 15.25
CA MET A 158 -8.47 -16.67 16.22
C MET A 158 -9.13 -17.96 15.69
N PHE A 159 -10.30 -17.82 15.07
CA PHE A 159 -10.97 -18.96 14.43
C PHE A 159 -10.15 -19.53 13.27
N MET A 160 -9.55 -18.67 12.43
CA MET A 160 -8.66 -19.13 11.37
C MET A 160 -7.41 -19.83 11.92
N ALA A 161 -6.83 -19.32 13.01
CA ALA A 161 -5.71 -19.98 13.68
C ALA A 161 -6.08 -21.38 14.17
N TYR A 162 -7.28 -21.54 14.73
CA TYR A 162 -7.81 -22.84 15.10
C TYR A 162 -7.97 -23.77 13.87
N LEU A 163 -8.51 -23.28 12.76
CA LEU A 163 -8.63 -24.07 11.53
C LEU A 163 -7.27 -24.51 10.97
N VAL A 164 -6.28 -23.62 10.98
CA VAL A 164 -4.91 -23.95 10.55
C VAL A 164 -4.27 -24.97 11.49
N MET A 165 -4.49 -24.86 12.80
CA MET A 165 -4.04 -25.85 13.77
C MET A 165 -4.65 -27.24 13.47
N LEU A 166 -5.96 -27.31 13.23
CA LEU A 166 -6.62 -28.56 12.82
C LEU A 166 -6.10 -29.12 11.50
N ALA A 167 -5.84 -28.25 10.52
CA ALA A 167 -5.24 -28.66 9.25
C ALA A 167 -3.84 -29.26 9.46
N CYS A 168 -3.03 -28.65 10.33
CA CYS A 168 -1.70 -29.15 10.67
C CYS A 168 -1.75 -30.52 11.39
N THR A 169 -2.72 -30.74 12.28
CA THR A 169 -2.88 -32.06 12.94
C THR A 169 -3.39 -33.13 11.98
N ARG A 170 -4.12 -32.75 10.93
CA ARG A 170 -4.69 -33.70 9.95
C ARG A 170 -3.76 -34.04 8.79
N TRP A 171 -3.01 -33.06 8.26
CA TRP A 171 -2.22 -33.20 7.03
C TRP A 171 -0.71 -32.98 7.21
N HIS A 172 -0.24 -32.78 8.45
CA HIS A 172 1.10 -32.33 8.79
C HIS A 172 1.36 -30.87 8.42
N TRP A 173 2.13 -30.18 9.26
CA TRP A 173 2.42 -28.77 9.10
C TRP A 173 3.13 -28.45 7.77
N SER A 174 3.97 -29.37 7.25
CA SER A 174 4.70 -29.16 6.00
C SER A 174 3.80 -29.03 4.79
N GLU A 175 2.71 -29.80 4.72
CA GLU A 175 1.76 -29.72 3.62
C GLU A 175 0.91 -28.45 3.71
N VAL A 176 0.51 -28.06 4.93
CA VAL A 176 -0.17 -26.78 5.16
C VAL A 176 0.73 -25.60 4.76
N VAL A 177 2.01 -25.62 5.09
CA VAL A 177 2.96 -24.59 4.66
C VAL A 177 3.11 -24.58 3.13
N LYS A 178 3.28 -25.73 2.49
CA LYS A 178 3.45 -25.81 1.02
C LYS A 178 2.22 -25.31 0.26
N TYR A 179 1.01 -25.69 0.67
CA TYR A 179 -0.21 -25.43 -0.10
C TYR A 179 -0.98 -24.18 0.33
N TYR A 180 -0.80 -23.71 1.56
CA TYR A 180 -1.49 -22.54 2.10
C TYR A 180 -0.51 -21.47 2.62
N GLY A 181 0.48 -21.85 3.42
CA GLY A 181 1.43 -20.89 4.04
C GLY A 181 2.28 -20.10 3.04
N ILE A 182 2.91 -20.77 2.07
CA ILE A 182 3.73 -20.12 1.03
C ILE A 182 2.86 -19.25 0.11
N PRO A 183 1.71 -19.73 -0.42
CA PRO A 183 0.81 -18.86 -1.17
C PRO A 183 0.29 -17.65 -0.39
N TRP A 184 -0.02 -17.80 0.90
CA TRP A 184 -0.40 -16.69 1.76
C TRP A 184 0.75 -15.68 1.94
N LEU A 185 1.98 -16.15 2.12
CA LEU A 185 3.15 -15.27 2.18
C LEU A 185 3.30 -14.45 0.88
N LEU A 186 2.98 -15.06 -0.27
CA LEU A 186 2.96 -14.36 -1.55
C LEU A 186 1.83 -13.33 -1.66
N VAL A 187 0.73 -13.45 -0.91
CA VAL A 187 -0.27 -12.37 -0.79
C VAL A 187 0.39 -11.12 -0.21
N THR A 188 1.20 -11.27 0.84
CA THR A 188 1.94 -10.11 1.41
C THR A 188 2.88 -9.50 0.38
N HIS A 189 3.60 -10.32 -0.38
CA HIS A 189 4.47 -9.84 -1.47
C HIS A 189 3.69 -9.06 -2.53
N TRP A 190 2.67 -9.66 -3.13
CA TRP A 190 1.94 -9.03 -4.22
C TRP A 190 1.18 -7.81 -3.76
N PHE A 191 0.51 -7.87 -2.61
CA PHE A 191 -0.18 -6.72 -2.03
C PHE A 191 0.79 -5.55 -1.80
N ILE A 192 1.92 -5.78 -1.13
CA ILE A 192 2.90 -4.73 -0.86
C ILE A 192 3.53 -4.19 -2.14
N MET A 193 3.83 -5.05 -3.13
CA MET A 193 4.36 -4.58 -4.41
C MET A 193 3.34 -3.71 -5.15
N ILE A 194 2.07 -4.14 -5.21
CA ILE A 194 0.99 -3.37 -5.85
C ILE A 194 0.93 -2.00 -5.18
N THR A 195 0.62 -1.94 -3.89
CA THR A 195 0.40 -0.65 -3.24
C THR A 195 1.67 0.21 -3.24
N TYR A 196 2.84 -0.33 -2.89
CA TYR A 196 4.09 0.44 -2.92
C TYR A 196 4.34 1.06 -4.30
N LEU A 197 4.18 0.32 -5.40
CA LEU A 197 4.45 0.84 -6.73
C LEU A 197 3.43 1.85 -7.23
N HIS A 198 2.18 1.79 -6.76
CA HIS A 198 1.14 2.75 -7.13
C HIS A 198 1.22 4.04 -6.31
N HIS A 199 1.75 3.98 -5.08
CA HIS A 199 1.86 5.12 -4.17
C HIS A 199 3.26 5.74 -4.07
N THR A 200 4.30 5.03 -4.51
CA THR A 200 5.70 5.45 -4.38
C THR A 200 6.42 5.46 -5.73
N ASP A 201 6.63 6.66 -6.25
CA ASP A 201 7.41 6.92 -7.45
C ASP A 201 8.01 8.34 -7.37
N PRO A 202 9.23 8.59 -7.92
CA PRO A 202 9.86 9.91 -7.87
C PRO A 202 9.05 11.06 -8.47
N ILE A 203 8.10 10.76 -9.36
CA ILE A 203 7.25 11.78 -10.00
C ILE A 203 6.01 12.15 -9.17
N LEU A 204 5.69 11.37 -8.14
CA LEU A 204 4.47 11.55 -7.34
C LEU A 204 4.69 12.61 -6.26
N PRO A 205 3.81 13.62 -6.19
CA PRO A 205 3.86 14.63 -5.15
C PRO A 205 3.30 14.11 -3.83
N HIS A 206 3.83 14.64 -2.73
CA HIS A 206 3.19 14.62 -1.41
C HIS A 206 2.87 16.05 -1.00
N TYR A 207 1.77 16.25 -0.31
CA TYR A 207 1.24 17.58 -0.02
C TYR A 207 1.19 17.82 1.48
N ARG A 208 1.53 19.05 1.88
CA ARG A 208 1.33 19.56 3.23
C ARG A 208 0.11 20.47 3.32
N GLU A 209 -0.51 20.47 4.49
CA GLU A 209 -1.50 21.46 4.91
C GLU A 209 -2.55 21.80 3.84
N LYS A 210 -2.51 23.05 3.33
CA LYS A 210 -3.50 23.65 2.43
C LYS A 210 -3.32 23.25 0.97
N GLU A 211 -2.17 22.70 0.59
CA GLU A 211 -1.92 22.22 -0.77
C GLU A 211 -2.59 20.88 -1.04
N TRP A 212 -2.95 20.14 0.01
CA TRP A 212 -3.65 18.90 -0.14
C TRP A 212 -5.14 19.14 -0.41
N SER A 213 -5.68 18.42 -1.39
CA SER A 213 -7.12 18.24 -1.60
C SER A 213 -7.37 16.78 -2.00
N TYR A 214 -8.59 16.28 -1.81
CA TYR A 214 -8.91 14.90 -2.17
C TYR A 214 -8.57 14.56 -3.63
N PRO A 215 -8.93 15.38 -4.65
CA PRO A 215 -8.54 15.12 -6.03
C PRO A 215 -7.03 15.11 -6.27
N ARG A 216 -6.28 15.98 -5.59
CA ARG A 216 -4.81 16.01 -5.68
C ARG A 216 -4.17 14.77 -5.06
N GLY A 217 -4.70 14.32 -3.92
CA GLY A 217 -4.31 13.07 -3.29
C GLY A 217 -4.58 11.89 -4.20
N ALA A 218 -5.80 11.77 -4.74
CA ALA A 218 -6.17 10.70 -5.65
C ALA A 218 -5.35 10.68 -6.95
N ALA A 219 -4.96 11.85 -7.48
CA ALA A 219 -4.08 11.96 -8.63
C ALA A 219 -2.60 11.64 -8.32
N ALA A 220 -2.18 11.66 -7.05
CA ALA A 220 -0.84 11.27 -6.61
C ALA A 220 -0.67 9.74 -6.54
N THR A 221 -1.15 9.06 -7.57
CA THR A 221 -1.07 7.63 -7.78
C THR A 221 -0.57 7.39 -9.20
N VAL A 222 0.14 6.30 -9.46
CA VAL A 222 0.63 5.95 -10.80
C VAL A 222 0.10 4.60 -11.25
N ASP A 223 -0.58 4.56 -12.39
CA ASP A 223 -1.04 3.31 -13.00
C ASP A 223 0.09 2.59 -13.73
N ARG A 224 0.03 1.25 -13.76
CA ARG A 224 1.07 0.40 -14.34
C ARG A 224 0.47 -0.82 -15.02
N ASN A 225 1.17 -1.36 -16.03
CA ASN A 225 0.81 -2.64 -16.62
C ASN A 225 1.27 -3.82 -15.75
N PHE A 226 0.65 -3.98 -14.58
CA PHE A 226 1.14 -4.87 -13.53
C PHE A 226 1.02 -6.36 -13.92
N LEU A 227 2.14 -7.01 -14.23
CA LEU A 227 2.18 -8.40 -14.75
C LEU A 227 1.38 -8.63 -16.05
N GLY A 228 0.99 -7.58 -16.77
CA GLY A 228 0.19 -7.69 -18.00
C GLY A 228 -1.08 -8.50 -17.79
N TRP A 229 -1.34 -9.45 -18.70
CA TRP A 229 -2.54 -10.28 -18.67
C TRP A 229 -2.74 -11.04 -17.35
N GLN A 230 -1.66 -11.44 -16.66
CA GLN A 230 -1.77 -12.14 -15.38
C GLN A 230 -2.35 -11.22 -14.32
N GLY A 231 -1.88 -9.98 -14.21
CA GLY A 231 -2.43 -9.06 -13.23
C GLY A 231 -3.87 -8.66 -13.56
N ARG A 232 -4.22 -8.51 -14.84
CA ARG A 232 -5.61 -8.27 -15.24
C ARG A 232 -6.53 -9.41 -14.82
N PHE A 233 -6.12 -10.64 -15.09
CA PHE A 233 -6.91 -11.82 -14.80
C PHE A 233 -6.98 -12.16 -13.31
N PHE A 234 -5.84 -12.26 -12.64
CA PHE A 234 -5.76 -12.72 -11.25
C PHE A 234 -5.98 -11.62 -10.21
N LEU A 235 -5.69 -10.36 -10.53
CA LEU A 235 -5.72 -9.24 -9.57
C LEU A 235 -6.90 -8.28 -9.84
N HIS A 236 -7.87 -8.70 -10.65
CA HIS A 236 -9.13 -7.98 -10.86
C HIS A 236 -8.94 -6.51 -11.28
N ASP A 237 -7.97 -6.24 -12.16
CA ASP A 237 -7.68 -4.92 -12.73
C ASP A 237 -7.32 -3.80 -11.72
N VAL A 238 -7.39 -4.03 -10.40
CA VAL A 238 -7.04 -3.03 -9.35
C VAL A 238 -5.57 -2.63 -9.39
N ALA A 239 -4.71 -3.55 -9.83
CA ALA A 239 -3.29 -3.33 -10.01
C ALA A 239 -2.94 -2.66 -11.35
N HIS A 240 -3.94 -2.42 -12.22
CA HIS A 240 -3.77 -1.71 -13.48
C HIS A 240 -4.38 -0.31 -13.45
N TYR A 241 -5.51 -0.16 -12.77
CA TYR A 241 -6.30 1.07 -12.71
C TYR A 241 -6.46 1.53 -11.26
N HIS A 242 -5.33 1.83 -10.61
CA HIS A 242 -5.29 2.27 -9.24
C HIS A 242 -5.61 3.77 -9.09
N VAL A 243 -5.26 4.60 -10.08
CA VAL A 243 -5.58 6.05 -10.05
C VAL A 243 -7.10 6.23 -9.98
N ILE A 244 -7.86 5.64 -10.89
CA ILE A 244 -9.33 5.73 -10.88
C ILE A 244 -9.93 5.11 -9.61
N HIS A 245 -9.28 4.07 -9.08
CA HIS A 245 -9.67 3.45 -7.82
C HIS A 245 -9.55 4.43 -6.64
N HIS A 246 -8.54 5.30 -6.62
CA HIS A 246 -8.44 6.36 -5.60
C HIS A 246 -9.51 7.44 -5.72
N PHE A 247 -9.89 7.80 -6.95
CA PHE A 247 -10.97 8.76 -7.21
C PHE A 247 -12.36 8.19 -6.87
N PHE A 248 -12.60 6.92 -7.18
CA PHE A 248 -13.90 6.28 -7.05
C PHE A 248 -13.78 4.88 -6.44
N PRO A 249 -13.36 4.75 -5.17
CA PRO A 249 -13.09 3.44 -4.57
C PRO A 249 -14.33 2.55 -4.46
N LYS A 250 -15.53 3.14 -4.50
CA LYS A 250 -16.82 2.41 -4.49
C LYS A 250 -17.23 1.89 -5.87
N MET A 251 -16.53 2.27 -6.93
CA MET A 251 -16.82 1.80 -8.27
C MET A 251 -16.35 0.35 -8.41
N PRO A 252 -17.18 -0.57 -8.92
CA PRO A 252 -16.75 -1.94 -9.18
C PRO A 252 -15.55 -1.98 -10.13
N PHE A 253 -14.53 -2.75 -9.78
CA PHE A 253 -13.25 -2.83 -10.53
C PHE A 253 -13.41 -3.13 -12.03
N TYR A 254 -14.46 -3.85 -12.45
CA TYR A 254 -14.69 -4.20 -13.86
C TYR A 254 -15.11 -3.01 -14.73
N HIS A 255 -15.43 -1.85 -14.13
CA HIS A 255 -15.58 -0.57 -14.84
C HIS A 255 -14.29 0.27 -14.84
N GLY A 256 -13.23 -0.17 -14.16
CA GLY A 256 -12.01 0.61 -13.96
C GLY A 256 -11.30 0.99 -15.26
N ALA A 257 -11.31 0.11 -16.27
CA ALA A 257 -10.71 0.40 -17.58
C ALA A 257 -11.44 1.55 -18.29
N GLU A 258 -12.76 1.45 -18.41
CA GLU A 258 -13.60 2.45 -19.07
C GLU A 258 -13.54 3.81 -18.33
N ALA A 259 -13.69 3.79 -17.00
CA ALA A 259 -13.64 5.00 -16.18
C ALA A 259 -12.25 5.68 -16.21
N THR A 260 -11.17 4.90 -16.33
CA THR A 260 -9.82 5.42 -16.52
C THR A 260 -9.70 6.24 -17.81
N ASP A 261 -10.34 5.82 -18.90
CA ASP A 261 -10.26 6.56 -20.17
C ASP A 261 -10.93 7.95 -20.07
N TYR A 262 -12.09 8.02 -19.40
CA TYR A 262 -12.74 9.29 -19.09
C TYR A 262 -11.89 10.17 -18.15
N LEU A 263 -11.31 9.57 -17.11
CA LEU A 263 -10.47 10.30 -16.16
C LEU A 263 -9.21 10.85 -16.84
N LYS A 264 -8.52 10.04 -17.65
CA LYS A 264 -7.36 10.47 -18.44
C LYS A 264 -7.68 11.68 -19.31
N ALA A 265 -8.82 11.65 -20.01
CA ALA A 265 -9.27 12.76 -20.83
C ALA A 265 -9.57 14.03 -20.00
N PHE A 266 -10.05 13.86 -18.75
CA PHE A 266 -10.39 14.97 -17.87
C PHE A 266 -9.19 15.61 -17.16
N ILE A 267 -8.27 14.81 -16.59
CA ILE A 267 -7.12 15.33 -15.81
C ILE A 267 -5.85 15.52 -16.65
N GLY A 268 -5.83 15.04 -17.89
CA GLY A 268 -4.78 15.28 -18.88
C GLY A 268 -3.38 14.93 -18.36
N GLU A 269 -2.48 15.91 -18.37
CA GLU A 269 -1.08 15.76 -17.93
C GLU A 269 -0.90 15.38 -16.45
N HIS A 270 -1.96 15.46 -15.64
CA HIS A 270 -1.91 15.05 -14.24
C HIS A 270 -2.15 13.55 -14.03
N TYR A 271 -2.55 12.80 -15.08
CA TYR A 271 -2.65 11.36 -15.01
C TYR A 271 -1.26 10.72 -15.11
N ASN A 272 -0.86 9.98 -14.08
CA ASN A 272 0.46 9.33 -14.05
C ASN A 272 0.33 7.87 -14.49
N PHE A 273 1.17 7.48 -15.45
CA PHE A 273 1.27 6.10 -15.93
C PHE A 273 2.73 5.70 -16.15
N SER A 274 3.05 4.43 -15.88
CA SER A 274 4.39 3.90 -16.10
C SER A 274 4.34 2.53 -16.79
N GLU A 275 5.03 2.44 -17.94
CA GLU A 275 5.22 1.19 -18.69
C GLU A 275 6.38 0.33 -18.17
N LYS A 276 7.10 0.80 -17.14
CA LYS A 276 8.26 0.09 -16.61
C LYS A 276 7.85 -1.31 -16.11
N PRO A 277 8.62 -2.37 -16.46
CA PRO A 277 8.39 -3.70 -15.88
C PRO A 277 8.43 -3.65 -14.36
N ILE A 278 7.45 -4.27 -13.70
CA ILE A 278 7.20 -4.03 -12.27
C ILE A 278 8.38 -4.35 -11.34
N PHE A 279 9.19 -5.36 -11.65
CA PHE A 279 10.37 -5.68 -10.83
C PHE A 279 11.48 -4.64 -10.98
N ARG A 280 11.63 -4.07 -12.19
CA ARG A 280 12.52 -2.93 -12.43
C ARG A 280 11.99 -1.69 -11.73
N ALA A 281 10.68 -1.43 -11.82
CA ALA A 281 10.04 -0.34 -11.11
C ALA A 281 10.23 -0.48 -9.58
N LEU A 282 10.10 -1.69 -9.03
CA LEU A 282 10.31 -1.92 -7.59
C LEU A 282 11.74 -1.58 -7.17
N TRP A 283 12.73 -2.05 -7.93
CA TRP A 283 14.13 -1.75 -7.67
C TRP A 283 14.41 -0.24 -7.78
N GLU A 284 13.89 0.42 -8.81
CA GLU A 284 14.08 1.85 -9.01
C GLU A 284 13.39 2.69 -7.93
N SER A 285 12.10 2.46 -7.63
CA SER A 285 11.38 3.17 -6.56
C SER A 285 12.07 2.98 -5.22
N TYR A 286 12.51 1.76 -4.89
CA TYR A 286 13.20 1.50 -3.63
C TYR A 286 14.52 2.25 -3.48
N ASN A 287 15.24 2.53 -4.58
CA ASN A 287 16.49 3.29 -4.53
C ASN A 287 16.30 4.80 -4.73
N LYS A 288 15.19 5.23 -5.37
CA LYS A 288 14.96 6.63 -5.71
C LYS A 288 13.99 7.35 -4.76
N CYS A 289 13.27 6.61 -3.93
CA CYS A 289 12.30 7.16 -2.98
C CYS A 289 12.79 6.98 -1.54
N GLN A 290 13.85 7.69 -1.16
CA GLN A 290 14.44 7.60 0.19
C GLN A 290 13.75 8.53 1.20
N PHE A 291 13.60 9.81 0.85
CA PHE A 291 13.07 10.83 1.75
C PHE A 291 12.48 12.02 0.99
N VAL A 292 11.82 12.92 1.73
CA VAL A 292 11.35 14.24 1.26
C VAL A 292 11.94 15.37 2.11
N GLU A 293 11.92 16.61 1.61
CA GLU A 293 12.45 17.75 2.37
C GLU A 293 11.59 18.11 3.59
N ASP A 294 12.22 18.67 4.62
CA ASP A 294 11.52 19.20 5.81
C ASP A 294 10.67 20.44 5.48
N GLU A 295 11.03 21.18 4.42
CA GLU A 295 10.36 22.41 4.00
C GLU A 295 9.64 22.25 2.66
N GLY A 296 8.70 23.16 2.38
CA GLY A 296 7.91 23.18 1.14
C GLY A 296 6.51 22.59 1.31
N ALA A 297 5.57 23.09 0.51
CA ALA A 297 4.16 22.68 0.60
C ALA A 297 3.82 21.50 -0.34
N ILE A 298 4.59 21.33 -1.43
CA ILE A 298 4.51 20.20 -2.35
C ILE A 298 5.90 19.55 -2.42
N LEU A 299 5.96 18.28 -2.05
CA LEU A 299 7.18 17.52 -1.84
C LEU A 299 7.31 16.40 -2.86
N PHE A 300 8.55 16.10 -3.24
CA PHE A 300 8.87 14.97 -4.10
C PHE A 300 9.98 14.17 -3.46
N TYR A 301 9.94 12.86 -3.71
CA TYR A 301 10.96 11.94 -3.25
C TYR A 301 12.36 12.32 -3.77
N ARG A 302 13.36 12.09 -2.92
CA ARG A 302 14.79 12.19 -3.24
C ARG A 302 15.43 10.82 -3.20
N GLY A 303 16.32 10.61 -4.17
CA GLY A 303 17.11 9.39 -4.28
C GLY A 303 18.27 9.35 -3.30
N LYS A 304 19.05 8.27 -3.38
CA LYS A 304 20.27 8.09 -2.59
C LYS A 304 21.29 9.20 -2.80
N ASP A 305 21.28 9.89 -3.93
CA ASP A 305 22.16 11.02 -4.24
C ASP A 305 21.61 12.38 -3.76
N GLY A 306 20.51 12.36 -3.00
CA GLY A 306 19.82 13.54 -2.48
C GLY A 306 19.02 14.31 -3.52
N LYS A 307 18.94 13.87 -4.78
CA LYS A 307 18.25 14.61 -5.85
C LYS A 307 16.82 14.12 -6.03
N ALA A 308 15.93 15.08 -6.31
CA ALA A 308 14.55 14.79 -6.72
C ALA A 308 14.45 14.82 -8.25
N GLU A 309 13.73 13.86 -8.84
CA GLU A 309 13.46 13.82 -10.28
C GLU A 309 12.48 14.90 -10.72
N ARG A 310 11.51 15.19 -9.86
CA ARG A 310 10.53 16.26 -10.07
C ARG A 310 10.60 17.26 -8.92
N ARG A 311 10.33 18.52 -9.22
CA ARG A 311 10.23 19.60 -8.24
C ARG A 311 8.99 20.42 -8.53
N SER A 312 8.40 20.99 -7.49
CA SER A 312 7.37 22.02 -7.68
C SER A 312 8.00 23.19 -8.44
N ALA A 313 7.28 23.73 -9.42
CA ALA A 313 7.70 24.99 -10.01
C ALA A 313 7.73 26.03 -8.90
N LYS A 314 8.89 26.68 -8.67
CA LYS A 314 8.90 27.88 -7.84
C LYS A 314 7.94 28.86 -8.54
N LEU A 315 6.89 29.29 -7.86
CA LEU A 315 6.19 30.52 -8.24
C LEU A 315 7.32 31.56 -8.35
N LEU A 316 7.59 32.02 -9.57
CA LEU A 316 8.42 33.19 -9.76
C LEU A 316 7.72 34.28 -8.95
N SER A 317 8.29 34.63 -7.80
CA SER A 317 7.87 35.79 -7.05
C SER A 317 8.06 36.99 -7.97
N THR A 318 6.97 37.41 -8.60
CA THR A 318 6.85 38.69 -9.31
C THR A 318 6.97 39.83 -8.33
#